data_AF-A0A2H4VHC5-F1
#
_entry.id   AF-A0A2H4VHC5-F1
#
_cell.length_a   1.000
_cell.length_b   1.000
_cell.length_c   1.000
_cell.angle_alpha   90.00
_cell.angle_beta   90.00
_cell.angle_gamma   90.00
#
_symmetry.space_group_name_H-M   'P 1'
#
loop_
_entity.id
_entity.type
_entity.pdbx_description
1 polymer ?
#
loop_
_entity_poly.entity_id
_entity_poly.type
_entity_poly.pdbx_seq_one_letter_code
_entity_poly.pdbx_strand_id
1 'polypeptide(L)'
;MNKILPLMAAMVMMVLVSGCITNEDKANQTNNFSQNGVSFQYPISWGVASVTSPNGVAAVGDPTTVVNGNPTTSVVIQKANVTTGAALKTAYDLNYAQFFNNTGKTKVSEAELTLNGAKVYENVYTSSEEGVAKKYRAVWIQKGSTTYVILCSARTEAYDAQQANFDLVVNSFQAT
;
A
#
# COMPACT_ATOMS: atom_id res chain seq x y z
N MET A 1 48.06 -51.93 21.61
CA MET A 1 48.65 -50.83 22.39
C MET A 1 48.06 -49.52 21.91
N ASN A 2 47.29 -48.86 22.78
CA ASN A 2 46.77 -47.51 22.65
C ASN A 2 47.85 -46.52 22.20
N LYS A 3 47.49 -45.52 21.38
CA LYS A 3 47.73 -44.10 21.69
C LYS A 3 46.62 -43.24 21.08
N ILE A 4 46.22 -42.26 21.87
CA ILE A 4 45.06 -41.39 21.78
C ILE A 4 45.57 -39.98 21.47
N LEU A 5 44.83 -39.21 20.65
CA LEU A 5 44.73 -37.73 20.56
C LEU A 5 45.98 -36.94 20.07
N PRO A 6 45.86 -35.69 19.54
CA PRO A 6 44.66 -34.84 19.54
C PRO A 6 44.29 -34.02 18.27
N LEU A 7 42.97 -33.81 18.17
CA LEU A 7 42.25 -32.54 18.01
C LEU A 7 43.02 -31.37 17.35
N MET A 8 42.68 -31.06 16.10
CA MET A 8 42.90 -29.73 15.52
C MET A 8 41.58 -29.27 14.90
N ALA A 9 40.80 -28.54 15.70
CA ALA A 9 39.61 -27.84 15.25
C ALA A 9 40.04 -26.63 14.40
N ALA A 10 40.00 -26.77 13.08
CA ALA A 10 40.19 -25.66 12.15
C ALA A 10 38.83 -24.98 11.93
N MET A 11 38.61 -23.89 12.65
CA MET A 11 37.48 -22.98 12.49
C MET A 11 37.66 -22.23 11.16
N VAL A 12 36.89 -22.60 10.13
CA VAL A 12 36.86 -21.85 8.87
C VAL A 12 35.84 -20.73 9.01
N MET A 13 36.31 -19.53 9.35
CA MET A 13 35.58 -18.29 9.15
C MET A 13 35.39 -18.06 7.65
N MET A 14 34.16 -18.17 7.16
CA MET A 14 33.82 -17.58 5.87
C MET A 14 33.61 -16.09 6.06
N VAL A 15 34.62 -15.30 5.69
CA VAL A 15 34.49 -13.85 5.52
C VAL A 15 33.82 -13.65 4.16
N LEU A 16 32.53 -13.34 4.15
CA LEU A 16 31.88 -12.85 2.92
C LEU A 16 32.34 -11.40 2.73
N VAL A 17 33.33 -11.25 1.85
CA VAL A 17 33.86 -9.95 1.43
C VAL A 17 32.83 -9.27 0.52
N SER A 18 32.68 -7.98 0.77
CA SER A 18 31.81 -6.96 0.20
C SER A 18 31.66 -7.02 -1.33
N GLY A 19 30.42 -7.01 -1.81
CA GLY A 19 30.08 -6.51 -3.14
C GLY A 19 29.49 -5.11 -3.02
N CYS A 20 30.27 -4.07 -3.28
CA CYS A 20 29.73 -2.78 -3.67
C CYS A 20 29.14 -2.95 -5.07
N ILE A 21 27.82 -3.11 -5.17
CA ILE A 21 27.12 -3.03 -6.45
C ILE A 21 27.09 -1.57 -6.90
N THR A 22 27.64 -1.34 -8.08
CA THR A 22 27.64 -0.07 -8.79
C THR A 22 26.22 0.43 -9.04
N ASN A 23 26.01 1.72 -8.80
CA ASN A 23 24.71 2.41 -8.84
C ASN A 23 24.12 2.50 -10.26
N GLU A 24 23.40 1.48 -10.73
CA GLU A 24 22.49 1.61 -11.89
C GLU A 24 21.10 0.92 -11.71
N ASP A 25 20.82 0.27 -10.57
CA ASP A 25 19.63 -0.59 -10.38
C ASP A 25 18.49 -0.02 -9.48
N LYS A 26 18.45 1.29 -9.18
CA LYS A 26 17.47 1.82 -8.21
C LYS A 26 16.03 1.95 -8.72
N ALA A 27 15.79 1.79 -10.03
CA ALA A 27 14.45 1.96 -10.60
C ALA A 27 13.46 0.83 -10.23
N ASN A 28 13.95 -0.34 -9.83
CA ASN A 28 13.11 -1.51 -9.51
C ASN A 28 13.17 -1.93 -8.03
N GLN A 29 13.77 -1.11 -7.17
CA GLN A 29 13.86 -1.43 -5.75
C GLN A 29 12.56 -1.03 -5.04
N THR A 30 12.08 -1.93 -4.19
CA THR A 30 10.85 -1.76 -3.41
C THR A 30 11.12 -2.01 -1.94
N ASN A 31 10.43 -1.29 -1.07
CA ASN A 31 10.34 -1.61 0.34
C ASN A 31 9.19 -2.60 0.59
N ASN A 32 9.22 -3.28 1.74
CA ASN A 32 8.15 -4.17 2.19
C ASN A 32 7.54 -3.64 3.50
N PHE A 33 6.22 -3.63 3.56
CA PHE A 33 5.46 -3.39 4.79
C PHE A 33 4.90 -4.73 5.30
N SER A 34 4.97 -4.98 6.59
CA SER A 34 4.37 -6.17 7.23
C SER A 34 4.07 -5.90 8.70
N GLN A 35 2.90 -5.35 8.99
CA GLN A 35 2.40 -5.05 10.35
C GLN A 35 0.87 -5.14 10.37
N ASN A 36 0.26 -5.24 11.55
CA ASN A 36 -1.20 -5.19 11.73
C ASN A 36 -2.00 -6.21 10.90
N GLY A 37 -1.40 -7.37 10.60
CA GLY A 37 -2.02 -8.43 9.79
C GLY A 37 -2.14 -8.11 8.31
N VAL A 38 -1.43 -7.09 7.82
CA VAL A 38 -1.35 -6.74 6.39
C VAL A 38 0.09 -6.67 5.92
N SER A 39 0.30 -7.00 4.64
CA SER A 39 1.58 -6.83 3.97
C SER A 39 1.43 -6.37 2.53
N PHE A 40 2.41 -5.62 2.05
CA PHE A 40 2.48 -5.11 0.67
C PHE A 40 3.88 -4.54 0.38
N GLN A 41 4.18 -4.37 -0.89
CA GLN A 41 5.35 -3.66 -1.40
C GLN A 41 5.01 -2.20 -1.71
N TYR A 42 5.99 -1.32 -1.57
CA TYR A 42 5.86 0.10 -1.91
C TYR A 42 7.18 0.66 -2.46
N PRO A 43 7.17 1.81 -3.16
CA PRO A 43 8.37 2.37 -3.77
C PRO A 43 9.50 2.59 -2.76
N ILE A 44 10.76 2.33 -3.14
CA ILE A 44 11.89 2.51 -2.22
C ILE A 44 12.08 3.95 -1.73
N SER A 45 11.63 4.94 -2.53
CA SER A 45 11.70 6.36 -2.20
C SER A 45 10.65 6.79 -1.18
N TRP A 46 9.62 5.98 -0.93
CA TRP A 46 8.56 6.30 0.01
C TRP A 46 8.90 5.86 1.42
N GLY A 47 8.29 6.51 2.41
CA GLY A 47 8.39 6.15 3.81
C GLY A 47 7.06 5.65 4.39
N VAL A 48 7.14 4.98 5.54
CA VAL A 48 5.95 4.69 6.36
C VAL A 48 5.43 5.99 6.94
N ALA A 49 4.13 6.23 6.79
CA ALA A 49 3.45 7.41 7.31
C ALA A 49 2.60 7.05 8.53
N SER A 50 2.30 8.04 9.36
CA SER A 50 1.38 7.88 10.49
C SER A 50 -0.03 7.57 9.99
N VAL A 51 -0.65 6.57 10.60
CA VAL A 51 -2.05 6.23 10.34
C VAL A 51 -2.95 7.13 11.20
N THR A 52 -3.65 8.07 10.56
CA THR A 52 -4.58 9.00 11.22
C THR A 52 -6.04 8.73 10.85
N SER A 53 -6.29 7.90 9.83
CA SER A 53 -7.64 7.57 9.39
C SER A 53 -8.32 6.57 10.35
N PRO A 54 -9.64 6.71 10.58
CA PRO A 54 -10.41 5.70 11.30
C PRO A 54 -10.24 4.32 10.64
N ASN A 55 -10.03 3.28 11.46
CA ASN A 55 -9.81 1.90 11.02
C ASN A 55 -8.60 1.71 10.08
N GLY A 56 -7.69 2.67 10.01
CA GLY A 56 -6.45 2.53 9.27
C GLY A 56 -5.55 1.46 9.87
N VAL A 57 -4.90 0.68 9.02
CA VAL A 57 -3.98 -0.40 9.40
C VAL A 57 -2.57 -0.18 8.86
N ALA A 58 -2.41 0.61 7.80
CA ALA A 58 -1.12 0.98 7.23
C ALA A 58 -1.21 2.29 6.45
N ALA A 59 -0.11 3.03 6.38
CA ALA A 59 0.05 4.18 5.51
C ALA A 59 1.51 4.30 5.03
N VAL A 60 1.69 4.60 3.75
CA VAL A 60 2.99 4.91 3.14
C VAL A 60 2.83 6.12 2.23
N GLY A 61 3.90 6.88 2.01
CA GLY A 61 3.84 8.02 1.11
C GLY A 61 5.19 8.61 0.76
N ASP A 62 5.16 9.47 -0.25
CA ASP A 62 6.35 10.16 -0.75
C ASP A 62 6.72 11.32 0.17
N PRO A 63 7.85 11.26 0.90
CA PRO A 63 8.26 12.30 1.84
C PRO A 63 8.59 13.63 1.15
N THR A 64 8.79 13.64 -0.18
CA THR A 64 9.07 14.87 -0.94
C THR A 64 7.79 15.66 -1.29
N THR A 65 6.61 15.09 -1.05
CA THR A 65 5.32 15.66 -1.46
C THR A 65 4.51 16.22 -0.28
N VAL A 66 5.16 16.50 0.85
CA VAL A 66 4.51 16.87 2.11
C VAL A 66 3.91 18.28 2.05
N VAL A 67 2.63 18.39 2.43
CA VAL A 67 1.91 19.65 2.64
C VAL A 67 1.15 19.53 3.96
N ASN A 68 1.18 20.56 4.80
CA ASN A 68 0.51 20.56 6.11
C ASN A 68 0.82 19.30 6.94
N GLY A 69 2.09 18.87 6.92
CA GLY A 69 2.59 17.71 7.67
C GLY A 69 2.23 16.33 7.09
N ASN A 70 1.54 16.26 5.94
CA ASN A 70 1.11 15.00 5.33
C ASN A 70 1.58 14.86 3.87
N PRO A 71 2.08 13.68 3.45
CA PRO A 71 2.38 13.42 2.03
C PRO A 71 1.12 13.60 1.17
N THR A 72 1.25 14.37 0.08
CA THR A 72 0.16 14.50 -0.89
C THR A 72 0.08 13.32 -1.84
N THR A 73 1.20 12.64 -2.08
CA THR A 73 1.27 11.33 -2.75
C THR A 73 1.42 10.24 -1.70
N SER A 74 0.40 9.40 -1.56
CA SER A 74 0.33 8.38 -0.50
C SER A 74 -0.63 7.24 -0.80
N VAL A 75 -0.47 6.15 -0.06
CA VAL A 75 -1.45 5.07 0.04
C VAL A 75 -1.79 4.85 1.51
N VAL A 76 -3.09 4.84 1.82
CA VAL A 76 -3.63 4.50 3.13
C VAL A 76 -4.49 3.25 2.98
N ILE A 77 -4.28 2.27 3.86
CA ILE A 77 -5.06 1.03 3.90
C ILE A 77 -5.88 1.02 5.17
N GLN A 78 -7.18 0.79 5.03
CA GLN A 78 -8.12 0.76 6.15
C GLN A 78 -9.07 -0.43 6.04
N LYS A 79 -9.55 -0.92 7.18
CA LYS A 79 -10.69 -1.83 7.24
C LYS A 79 -11.97 -1.03 6.98
N ALA A 80 -12.80 -1.48 6.06
CA ALA A 80 -14.08 -0.84 5.78
C ALA A 80 -15.00 -0.96 7.00
N ASN A 81 -15.71 0.12 7.32
CA ASN A 81 -16.70 0.13 8.40
C ASN A 81 -18.02 -0.48 7.90
N VAL A 82 -18.02 -1.79 7.68
CA VAL A 82 -19.17 -2.55 7.19
C VAL A 82 -19.41 -3.77 8.06
N THR A 83 -20.62 -4.29 8.05
CA THR A 83 -20.96 -5.53 8.77
C THR A 83 -20.02 -6.65 8.33
N THR A 84 -19.38 -7.32 9.29
CA THR A 84 -18.48 -8.45 9.04
C THR A 84 -19.18 -9.51 8.21
N GLY A 85 -18.54 -9.97 7.13
CA GLY A 85 -19.10 -10.97 6.22
C GLY A 85 -20.10 -10.43 5.18
N ALA A 86 -20.36 -9.12 5.14
CA ALA A 86 -21.09 -8.51 4.04
C ALA A 86 -20.36 -8.77 2.71
N ALA A 87 -21.13 -9.01 1.65
CA ALA A 87 -20.57 -9.16 0.31
C ALA A 87 -19.87 -7.86 -0.12
N LEU A 88 -18.67 -7.98 -0.68
CA LEU A 88 -17.84 -6.84 -1.12
C LEU A 88 -18.62 -5.81 -1.95
N LYS A 89 -19.43 -6.26 -2.91
CA LYS A 89 -20.20 -5.36 -3.78
C LYS A 89 -21.26 -4.57 -3.00
N THR A 90 -21.96 -5.23 -2.09
CA THR A 90 -22.94 -4.57 -1.20
C THR A 90 -22.26 -3.51 -0.34
N ALA A 91 -21.11 -3.82 0.24
CA ALA A 91 -20.31 -2.87 1.01
C ALA A 91 -19.88 -1.64 0.16
N TYR A 92 -19.39 -1.88 -1.05
CA TYR A 92 -19.02 -0.83 -2.00
C TYR A 92 -20.22 0.05 -2.39
N ASP A 93 -21.34 -0.56 -2.79
CA ASP A 93 -22.53 0.16 -3.24
C ASP A 93 -23.13 1.02 -2.12
N LEU A 94 -23.24 0.47 -0.90
CA LEU A 94 -23.76 1.20 0.25
C LEU A 94 -22.88 2.41 0.59
N ASN A 95 -21.55 2.26 0.51
CA ASN A 95 -20.64 3.39 0.74
C ASN A 95 -20.88 4.50 -0.29
N TYR A 96 -20.90 4.16 -1.58
CA TYR A 96 -20.97 5.17 -2.64
C TYR A 96 -22.38 5.68 -2.97
N ALA A 97 -23.44 5.05 -2.46
CA ALA A 97 -24.82 5.50 -2.64
C ALA A 97 -25.04 6.97 -2.22
N GLN A 98 -24.30 7.45 -1.22
CA GLN A 98 -24.44 8.82 -0.69
C GLN A 98 -23.10 9.56 -0.58
N PHE A 99 -21.96 8.90 -0.80
CA PHE A 99 -20.62 9.46 -0.57
C PHE A 99 -20.40 10.81 -1.27
N PHE A 100 -20.69 10.90 -2.57
CA PHE A 100 -20.43 12.12 -3.34
C PHE A 100 -21.39 13.26 -3.00
N ASN A 101 -22.61 12.94 -2.57
CA ASN A 101 -23.58 13.96 -2.14
C ASN A 101 -23.23 14.55 -0.77
N ASN A 102 -22.52 13.79 0.08
CA ASN A 102 -22.28 14.16 1.48
C ASN A 102 -20.86 14.72 1.74
N THR A 103 -19.92 14.56 0.81
CA THR A 103 -18.50 14.86 1.06
C THR A 103 -17.93 16.02 0.25
N GLY A 104 -18.70 16.59 -0.70
CA GLY A 104 -18.18 17.59 -1.64
C GLY A 104 -17.13 17.08 -2.61
N LYS A 105 -16.92 15.75 -2.67
CA LYS A 105 -16.01 15.08 -3.60
C LYS A 105 -16.72 14.80 -4.92
N THR A 106 -15.97 14.76 -6.02
CA THR A 106 -16.54 14.56 -7.36
C THR A 106 -16.11 13.21 -7.91
N LYS A 107 -17.09 12.35 -8.24
CA LYS A 107 -16.83 11.07 -8.91
C LYS A 107 -16.24 11.31 -10.30
N VAL A 108 -15.22 10.55 -10.65
CA VAL A 108 -14.60 10.53 -11.98
C VAL A 108 -14.95 9.24 -12.72
N SER A 109 -14.71 8.08 -12.11
CA SER A 109 -15.01 6.78 -12.72
C SER A 109 -15.22 5.69 -11.67
N GLU A 110 -15.80 4.57 -12.11
CA GLU A 110 -15.94 3.34 -11.34
C GLU A 110 -15.64 2.14 -12.24
N ALA A 111 -15.08 1.08 -11.66
CA ALA A 111 -14.75 -0.14 -12.38
C ALA A 111 -14.88 -1.39 -11.51
N GLU A 112 -15.22 -2.51 -12.13
CA GLU A 112 -15.03 -3.85 -11.58
C GLU A 112 -13.78 -4.45 -12.21
N LEU A 113 -12.86 -4.94 -11.39
CA LEU A 113 -11.57 -5.50 -11.83
C LEU A 113 -11.36 -6.89 -11.23
N THR A 114 -10.38 -7.61 -11.76
CA THR A 114 -9.93 -8.89 -11.18
C THR A 114 -8.48 -8.76 -10.74
N LEU A 115 -8.22 -9.04 -9.47
CA LEU A 115 -6.89 -9.05 -8.86
C LEU A 115 -6.61 -10.43 -8.27
N ASN A 116 -5.59 -11.13 -8.80
CA ASN A 116 -5.23 -12.48 -8.35
C ASN A 116 -6.42 -13.46 -8.31
N GLY A 117 -7.31 -13.37 -9.32
CA GLY A 117 -8.51 -14.21 -9.42
C GLY A 117 -9.70 -13.77 -8.55
N ALA A 118 -9.55 -12.73 -7.72
CA ALA A 118 -10.64 -12.18 -6.91
C ALA A 118 -11.20 -10.90 -7.53
N LYS A 119 -12.52 -10.72 -7.45
CA LYS A 119 -13.15 -9.46 -7.86
C LYS A 119 -12.79 -8.34 -6.88
N VAL A 120 -12.48 -7.17 -7.41
CA VAL A 120 -12.30 -5.92 -6.65
C VAL A 120 -13.11 -4.81 -7.32
N TYR A 121 -13.48 -3.79 -6.55
CA TYR A 121 -14.21 -2.64 -7.06
C TYR A 121 -13.40 -1.38 -6.87
N GLU A 122 -13.33 -0.56 -7.89
CA GLU A 122 -12.57 0.67 -7.91
C GLU A 122 -13.49 1.86 -8.06
N ASN A 123 -13.15 2.93 -7.34
CA ASN A 123 -13.71 4.25 -7.58
C ASN A 123 -12.59 5.30 -7.67
N VAL A 124 -12.66 6.14 -8.69
CA VAL A 124 -11.77 7.30 -8.86
C VAL A 124 -12.58 8.56 -8.64
N TYR A 125 -12.04 9.47 -7.83
CA TYR A 125 -12.70 10.74 -7.53
C TYR A 125 -11.68 11.84 -7.23
N THR A 126 -12.14 13.09 -7.21
CA THR A 126 -11.32 14.25 -6.87
C THR A 126 -11.85 14.96 -5.62
N SER A 127 -10.95 15.69 -4.96
CA SER A 127 -11.29 16.68 -3.95
C SER A 127 -10.37 17.90 -4.08
N SER A 128 -10.81 19.02 -3.52
CA SER A 128 -9.98 20.20 -3.35
C SER A 128 -10.18 20.71 -1.93
N GLU A 129 -9.29 20.29 -1.03
CA GLU A 129 -9.34 20.62 0.39
C GLU A 129 -8.11 21.47 0.73
N GLU A 130 -8.31 22.56 1.48
CA GLU A 130 -7.23 23.48 1.91
C GLU A 130 -6.33 23.99 0.76
N GLY A 131 -6.90 24.19 -0.44
CA GLY A 131 -6.16 24.65 -1.63
C GLY A 131 -5.32 23.57 -2.31
N VAL A 132 -5.40 22.31 -1.86
CA VAL A 132 -4.71 21.17 -2.48
C VAL A 132 -5.72 20.34 -3.27
N ALA A 133 -5.68 20.47 -4.59
CA ALA A 133 -6.45 19.62 -5.49
C ALA A 133 -5.80 18.23 -5.57
N LYS A 134 -6.57 17.19 -5.23
CA LYS A 134 -6.13 15.79 -5.27
C LYS A 134 -7.08 14.93 -6.10
N LYS A 135 -6.50 13.88 -6.66
CA LYS A 135 -7.22 12.76 -7.27
C LYS A 135 -6.91 11.50 -6.49
N TYR A 136 -7.94 10.66 -6.34
CA TYR A 136 -7.94 9.49 -5.49
C TYR A 136 -8.31 8.25 -6.29
N ARG A 137 -7.72 7.12 -5.92
CA ARG A 137 -8.12 5.78 -6.35
C ARG A 137 -8.45 4.97 -5.11
N ALA A 138 -9.70 4.60 -4.94
CA ALA A 138 -10.13 3.73 -3.84
C ALA A 138 -10.39 2.33 -4.40
N VAL A 139 -9.57 1.37 -3.99
CA VAL A 139 -9.72 -0.04 -4.36
C VAL A 139 -10.30 -0.82 -3.19
N TRP A 140 -11.48 -1.38 -3.38
CA TRP A 140 -12.20 -2.21 -2.41
C TRP A 140 -11.89 -3.67 -2.67
N ILE A 141 -11.34 -4.34 -1.66
CA ILE A 141 -10.93 -5.73 -1.72
C ILE A 141 -11.39 -6.49 -0.47
N GLN A 142 -11.88 -7.72 -0.66
CA GLN A 142 -12.23 -8.61 0.43
C GLN A 142 -11.16 -9.68 0.61
N LYS A 143 -10.65 -9.83 1.84
CA LYS A 143 -9.74 -10.90 2.25
C LYS A 143 -10.39 -11.64 3.43
N GLY A 144 -10.82 -12.88 3.19
CA GLY A 144 -11.65 -13.62 4.14
C GLY A 144 -12.99 -12.91 4.41
N SER A 145 -13.30 -12.68 5.68
CA SER A 145 -14.51 -11.95 6.12
C SER A 145 -14.33 -10.43 6.21
N THR A 146 -13.11 -9.92 5.98
CA THR A 146 -12.77 -8.51 6.15
C THR A 146 -12.69 -7.81 4.79
N THR A 147 -13.36 -6.66 4.70
CA THR A 147 -13.23 -5.76 3.56
C THR A 147 -12.22 -4.67 3.88
N TYR A 148 -11.28 -4.43 2.97
CA TYR A 148 -10.29 -3.37 3.03
C TYR A 148 -10.53 -2.36 1.92
N VAL A 149 -10.17 -1.11 2.19
CA VAL A 149 -10.06 -0.05 1.18
C VAL A 149 -8.60 0.39 1.12
N ILE A 150 -8.00 0.24 -0.05
CA ILE A 150 -6.68 0.81 -0.38
C ILE A 150 -6.95 2.15 -1.07
N LEU A 151 -6.65 3.23 -0.37
CA LEU A 151 -6.87 4.59 -0.85
C LEU A 151 -5.54 5.19 -1.30
N CYS A 152 -5.35 5.28 -2.61
CA CYS A 152 -4.23 5.96 -3.22
C CYS A 152 -4.60 7.42 -3.47
N SER A 153 -3.67 8.34 -3.24
CA SER A 153 -3.87 9.76 -3.51
C SER A 153 -2.61 10.40 -4.05
N ALA A 154 -2.79 11.43 -4.88
CA ALA A 154 -1.76 12.34 -5.34
C ALA A 154 -2.42 13.68 -5.68
N ARG A 155 -1.61 14.74 -5.83
CA ARG A 155 -2.12 15.96 -6.46
C ARG A 155 -2.58 15.66 -7.90
N THR A 156 -3.60 16.37 -8.37
CA THR A 156 -4.23 16.09 -9.67
C THR A 156 -3.22 16.07 -10.82
N GLU A 157 -2.27 17.01 -10.82
CA GLU A 157 -1.22 17.13 -11.84
C GLU A 157 -0.17 16.01 -11.81
N ALA A 158 -0.03 15.31 -10.68
CA ALA A 158 0.95 14.24 -10.51
C ALA A 158 0.31 12.84 -10.56
N TYR A 159 -1.01 12.74 -10.41
CA TYR A 159 -1.71 11.47 -10.17
C TYR A 159 -1.49 10.42 -11.26
N ASP A 160 -1.54 10.79 -12.53
CA ASP A 160 -1.39 9.83 -13.62
C ASP A 160 0.04 9.26 -13.67
N ALA A 161 1.05 10.04 -13.27
CA ALA A 161 2.44 9.58 -13.17
C ALA A 161 2.68 8.62 -11.99
N GLN A 162 1.76 8.57 -11.01
CA GLN A 162 1.87 7.72 -9.82
C GLN A 162 1.20 6.35 -9.98
N GLN A 163 0.56 6.05 -11.11
CA GLN A 163 -0.21 4.80 -11.27
C GLN A 163 0.64 3.55 -11.04
N ALA A 164 1.87 3.51 -11.56
CA ALA A 164 2.78 2.38 -11.33
C ALA A 164 3.11 2.18 -9.84
N ASN A 165 3.26 3.26 -9.07
CA ASN A 165 3.51 3.20 -7.64
C ASN A 165 2.28 2.71 -6.87
N PHE A 166 1.08 3.13 -7.30
CA PHE A 166 -0.17 2.67 -6.72
C PHE A 166 -0.44 1.19 -7.04
N ASP A 167 -0.20 0.77 -8.28
CA ASP A 167 -0.33 -0.62 -8.73
C ASP A 167 0.60 -1.54 -7.94
N LEU A 168 1.83 -1.11 -7.65
CA LEU A 168 2.75 -1.89 -6.81
C LEU A 168 2.13 -2.22 -5.45
N VAL A 169 1.52 -1.23 -4.78
CA VAL A 169 0.89 -1.43 -3.46
C VAL A 169 -0.37 -2.28 -3.59
N VAL A 170 -1.24 -1.99 -4.55
CA VAL A 170 -2.51 -2.71 -4.75
C VAL A 170 -2.25 -4.18 -5.10
N ASN A 171 -1.36 -4.45 -6.06
CA ASN A 171 -1.12 -5.80 -6.58
C ASN A 171 -0.40 -6.72 -5.59
N SER A 172 0.42 -6.15 -4.71
CA SER A 172 1.15 -6.90 -3.68
C SER A 172 0.39 -7.05 -2.37
N PHE A 173 -0.80 -6.46 -2.23
CA PHE A 173 -1.54 -6.46 -0.97
C PHE A 173 -2.02 -7.84 -0.54
N GLN A 174 -1.66 -8.19 0.70
CA GLN A 174 -2.11 -9.38 1.41
C GLN A 174 -2.63 -9.02 2.80
N ALA A 175 -3.52 -9.86 3.30
CA ALA A 175 -4.01 -9.81 4.67
C ALA A 175 -4.17 -11.23 5.22
N THR A 176 -3.90 -11.39 6.51
CA THR A 176 -4.03 -12.63 7.30
C THR A 176 -5.11 -12.51 8.35
#